data_AF-A0A926L3W9-F1
#
_entry.id   AF-A0A926L3W9-F1
#
_cell.length_a   1.000
_cell.length_b   1.000
_cell.length_c   1.000
_cell.angle_alpha   90.00
_cell.angle_beta   90.00
_cell.angle_gamma   90.00
#
_symmetry.space_group_name_H-M   'P 1'
#
loop_
_entity.id
_entity.type
_entity.pdbx_description
1 polymer ?
#
loop_
_entity_poly.entity_id
_entity_poly.type
_entity_poly.pdbx_seq_one_letter_code
_entity_poly.pdbx_strand_id
1 'polypeptide(L)'
;MSLTEGQPPGPDPAEPAAAVSAAQAAVADMRATARWIIAAFAATGSVLLGGLPLAGIGKVEGGPDTALATGGLAMAVLGVAWAIWHTSEALTPRLTTLRVLTDPTPREARALKDLHADLTAAPRAFYGPFGTTPGELDAACRLHATVAARLEELLVHETDDTRRAEATHRLGLARANAEQALRRRRALLELAHAWQVRGALRRARLHTVAGAFAVVAGAVVFLLATTS
;
A
#
# COMPACT_ATOMS: atom_id res chain seq x y z
N MET A 1 40.53 -13.73 -34.13
CA MET A 1 40.24 -12.39 -33.57
C MET A 1 38.79 -12.43 -33.14
N SER A 2 38.55 -12.91 -31.92
CA SER A 2 37.21 -13.22 -31.40
C SER A 2 36.67 -12.00 -30.66
N LEU A 3 35.54 -11.48 -31.12
CA LEU A 3 34.81 -10.40 -30.47
C LEU A 3 34.05 -10.98 -29.29
N THR A 4 34.52 -10.68 -28.08
CA THR A 4 33.77 -10.86 -26.83
C THR A 4 32.68 -9.79 -26.81
N GLU A 5 31.50 -10.09 -27.38
CA GLU A 5 30.32 -9.25 -27.19
C GLU A 5 29.95 -9.26 -25.70
N GLY A 6 29.97 -8.08 -25.09
CA GLY A 6 29.62 -7.86 -23.70
C GLY A 6 28.16 -8.21 -23.45
N GLN A 7 27.94 -9.32 -22.75
CA GLN A 7 26.68 -9.60 -22.07
C GLN A 7 26.30 -8.37 -21.23
N PRO A 8 25.14 -7.73 -21.46
CA PRO A 8 24.70 -6.62 -20.62
C PRO A 8 24.60 -7.10 -19.16
N PRO A 9 25.00 -6.27 -18.18
CA PRO A 9 24.92 -6.64 -16.77
C PRO A 9 23.46 -7.01 -16.47
N GLY A 10 23.24 -8.27 -16.06
CA GLY A 10 21.92 -8.71 -15.64
C GLY A 10 21.45 -7.86 -14.45
N PRO A 11 20.14 -7.62 -14.30
CA PRO A 11 19.61 -6.81 -13.20
C PRO A 11 20.10 -7.37 -11.86
N ASP A 12 20.74 -6.51 -11.08
CA ASP A 12 21.41 -6.86 -9.84
C ASP A 12 20.34 -7.36 -8.83
N PRO A 13 20.44 -8.58 -8.29
CA PRO A 13 19.51 -9.08 -7.29
C PRO A 13 19.39 -8.19 -6.04
N ALA A 14 20.31 -7.24 -5.83
CA ALA A 14 20.24 -6.22 -4.78
C ALA A 14 19.13 -5.17 -4.99
N GLU A 15 18.75 -4.87 -6.24
CA GLU A 15 17.79 -3.82 -6.60
C GLU A 15 16.36 -4.07 -6.07
N PRO A 16 15.77 -5.29 -6.21
CA PRO A 16 14.46 -5.58 -5.62
C PRO A 16 14.50 -5.63 -4.09
N ALA A 17 15.60 -6.06 -3.47
CA ALA A 17 15.74 -6.09 -2.02
C ALA A 17 15.79 -4.66 -1.42
N ALA A 18 16.52 -3.76 -2.07
CA ALA A 18 16.56 -2.35 -1.71
C ALA A 18 15.18 -1.68 -1.85
N ALA A 19 14.44 -1.98 -2.92
CA ALA A 19 13.09 -1.47 -3.14
C ALA A 19 12.10 -1.92 -2.03
N VAL A 20 12.20 -3.16 -1.56
CA VAL A 20 11.37 -3.68 -0.45
C VAL A 20 11.70 -2.98 0.86
N SER A 21 12.98 -2.83 1.20
CA SER A 21 13.40 -2.14 2.42
C SER A 21 12.95 -0.67 2.44
N ALA A 22 13.11 0.04 1.31
CA ALA A 22 12.64 1.41 1.15
C ALA A 22 11.11 1.54 1.31
N ALA A 23 10.35 0.55 0.79
CA ALA A 23 8.90 0.53 0.94
C ALA A 23 8.46 0.34 2.41
N GLN A 24 9.13 -0.54 3.16
CA GLN A 24 8.82 -0.77 4.58
C GLN A 24 9.11 0.47 5.43
N ALA A 25 10.24 1.14 5.19
CA ALA A 25 10.60 2.39 5.86
C ALA A 25 9.55 3.48 5.59
N ALA A 26 9.09 3.61 4.34
CA ALA A 26 8.04 4.55 3.98
C ALA A 26 6.71 4.25 4.72
N VAL A 27 6.32 2.99 4.89
CA VAL A 27 5.10 2.62 5.64
C VAL A 27 5.21 3.00 7.12
N ALA A 28 6.38 2.81 7.74
CA ALA A 28 6.59 3.20 9.13
C ALA A 28 6.47 4.72 9.32
N ASP A 29 7.11 5.49 8.44
CA ASP A 29 7.06 6.96 8.44
C ASP A 29 5.63 7.50 8.20
N MET A 30 4.86 6.81 7.34
CA MET A 30 3.44 7.11 7.15
C MET A 30 2.60 6.92 8.41
N ARG A 31 2.81 5.83 9.16
CA ARG A 31 2.07 5.60 10.41
C ARG A 31 2.41 6.67 11.43
N ALA A 32 3.67 7.09 11.50
CA ALA A 32 4.09 8.20 12.36
C ALA A 32 3.37 9.50 11.96
N THR A 33 3.41 9.86 10.67
CA THR A 33 2.74 11.05 10.14
C THR A 33 1.24 11.03 10.39
N ALA A 34 0.56 9.90 10.15
CA ALA A 34 -0.87 9.75 10.38
C ALA A 34 -1.25 9.97 11.86
N ARG A 35 -0.46 9.43 12.79
CA ARG A 35 -0.66 9.66 14.24
C ARG A 35 -0.55 11.13 14.59
N TRP A 36 0.43 11.84 14.04
CA TRP A 36 0.59 13.28 14.26
C TRP A 36 -0.55 14.11 13.69
N ILE A 37 -1.03 13.77 12.49
CA ILE A 37 -2.19 14.44 11.88
C ILE A 37 -3.45 14.25 12.74
N ILE A 38 -3.72 13.03 13.18
CA ILE A 38 -4.86 12.74 14.05
C ILE A 38 -4.74 13.52 15.37
N ALA A 39 -3.55 13.56 15.97
CA ALA A 39 -3.30 14.32 17.19
C ALA A 39 -3.52 15.83 17.00
N ALA A 40 -3.07 16.40 15.88
CA ALA A 40 -3.25 17.81 15.56
C ALA A 40 -4.74 18.17 15.36
N PHE A 41 -5.49 17.33 14.64
CA PHE A 41 -6.93 17.51 14.47
C PHE A 41 -7.71 17.32 15.77
N ALA A 42 -7.33 16.34 16.59
CA ALA A 42 -7.91 16.16 17.92
C ALA A 42 -7.66 17.39 18.80
N ALA A 43 -6.43 17.91 18.83
CA ALA A 43 -6.08 19.13 19.57
C ALA A 43 -6.88 20.34 19.07
N THR A 44 -6.99 20.51 17.75
CA THR A 44 -7.80 21.59 17.15
C THR A 44 -9.27 21.46 17.53
N GLY A 45 -9.83 20.25 17.47
CA GLY A 45 -11.20 19.96 17.91
C GLY A 45 -11.40 20.26 19.40
N SER A 46 -10.44 19.88 20.26
CA SER A 46 -10.48 20.19 21.69
C SER A 46 -10.42 21.69 21.96
N VAL A 47 -9.63 22.46 21.23
CA VAL A 47 -9.58 23.94 21.34
C VAL A 47 -10.91 24.56 20.89
N LEU A 48 -11.48 24.07 19.78
CA LEU A 48 -12.77 24.56 19.29
C LEU A 48 -13.92 24.25 20.26
N LEU A 49 -13.95 23.05 20.86
CA LEU A 49 -14.98 22.65 21.80
C LEU A 49 -14.78 23.25 23.20
N GLY A 50 -13.53 23.45 23.62
CA GLY A 50 -13.19 23.85 24.98
C GLY A 50 -12.86 25.33 25.18
N GLY A 51 -12.43 26.06 24.15
CA GLY A 51 -11.78 27.37 24.32
C GLY A 51 -12.56 28.60 23.84
N LEU A 52 -13.44 28.48 22.85
CA LEU A 52 -14.02 29.65 22.15
C LEU A 52 -15.52 29.92 22.40
N PRO A 53 -16.42 28.92 22.48
CA PRO A 53 -17.86 29.20 22.59
C PRO A 53 -18.27 29.81 23.94
N LEU A 54 -17.58 29.46 25.03
CA LEU A 54 -18.00 29.85 26.38
C LEU A 54 -17.74 31.32 26.73
N ALA A 55 -16.82 31.99 26.02
CA ALA A 55 -16.50 33.40 26.27
C ALA A 55 -17.41 34.39 25.49
N GLY A 56 -18.09 33.92 24.42
CA GLY A 56 -18.88 34.78 23.51
C GLY A 56 -20.40 34.73 23.69
N ILE A 57 -20.93 33.74 24.43
CA ILE A 57 -22.38 33.54 24.62
C ILE A 57 -23.09 34.76 25.25
N GLY A 58 -22.37 35.66 25.91
CA GLY A 58 -22.93 36.88 26.49
C GLY A 58 -23.08 38.09 25.56
N LYS A 59 -22.66 38.03 24.28
CA LYS A 59 -22.59 39.22 23.41
C LYS A 59 -23.36 39.15 22.08
N VAL A 60 -23.96 38.03 21.72
CA VAL A 60 -24.64 37.87 20.42
C VAL A 60 -26.13 38.22 20.58
N GLU A 61 -26.47 39.48 20.37
CA GLU A 61 -27.86 39.97 20.32
C GLU A 61 -28.36 39.99 18.86
N GLY A 62 -28.56 38.82 18.25
CA GLY A 62 -29.09 38.74 16.87
C GLY A 62 -29.21 37.32 16.33
N GLY A 63 -30.44 36.88 16.00
CA GLY A 63 -30.72 35.56 15.41
C GLY A 63 -29.90 35.17 14.17
N PRO A 64 -29.59 36.09 13.20
CA PRO A 64 -28.79 35.72 12.03
C PRO A 64 -27.31 35.48 12.35
N ASP A 65 -26.72 36.21 13.31
CA ASP A 65 -25.30 36.08 13.65
C ASP A 65 -25.02 34.80 14.44
N THR A 66 -25.95 34.38 15.31
CA THR A 66 -25.88 33.09 16.01
C THR A 66 -25.94 31.91 15.04
N ALA A 67 -26.76 32.01 13.98
CA ALA A 67 -26.86 30.98 12.95
C ALA A 67 -25.57 30.88 12.12
N LEU A 68 -24.96 32.02 11.78
CA LEU A 68 -23.69 32.09 11.05
C LEU A 68 -22.52 31.53 11.88
N ALA A 69 -22.43 31.90 13.17
CA ALA A 69 -21.41 31.37 14.08
C ALA A 69 -21.56 29.84 14.28
N THR A 70 -22.79 29.36 14.48
CA THR A 70 -23.08 27.92 14.61
C THR A 70 -22.76 27.16 13.32
N GLY A 71 -23.07 27.76 12.16
CA GLY A 71 -22.73 27.21 10.85
C GLY A 71 -21.23 27.07 10.60
N GLY A 72 -20.45 28.10 10.96
CA GLY A 72 -18.98 28.08 10.86
C GLY A 72 -18.37 26.98 11.74
N LEU A 73 -18.84 26.84 12.98
CA LEU A 73 -18.39 25.79 13.90
C LEU A 73 -18.75 24.38 13.39
N ALA A 74 -19.99 24.19 12.91
CA ALA A 74 -20.43 22.92 12.34
C ALA A 74 -19.60 22.52 11.11
N MET A 75 -19.27 23.49 10.25
CA MET A 75 -18.44 23.27 9.07
C MET A 75 -17.01 22.88 9.45
N ALA A 76 -16.43 23.52 10.48
CA ALA A 76 -15.12 23.14 11.01
C ALA A 76 -15.12 21.71 11.56
N VAL A 77 -16.12 21.34 12.36
CA VAL A 77 -16.27 19.97 12.90
C VAL A 77 -16.45 18.94 11.78
N LEU A 78 -17.27 19.24 10.77
CA LEU A 78 -17.44 18.38 9.61
C LEU A 78 -16.15 18.20 8.81
N GLY A 79 -15.35 19.26 8.64
CA GLY A 79 -14.03 19.19 8.02
C GLY A 79 -13.07 18.26 8.77
N VAL A 80 -13.07 18.34 10.11
CA VAL A 80 -12.28 17.45 10.96
C VAL A 80 -12.77 15.99 10.86
N ALA A 81 -14.08 15.75 10.97
CA ALA A 81 -14.65 14.41 10.86
C ALA A 81 -14.37 13.77 9.49
N TRP A 82 -14.47 14.55 8.41
CA TRP A 82 -14.14 14.13 7.05
C TRP A 82 -12.67 13.75 6.89
N ALA A 83 -11.75 14.56 7.45
CA ALA A 83 -10.32 14.27 7.45
C ALA A 83 -9.99 12.96 8.21
N ILE A 84 -10.62 12.76 9.38
CA ILE A 84 -10.45 11.55 10.19
C ILE A 84 -10.99 10.31 9.46
N TRP A 85 -12.17 10.41 8.85
CA TRP A 85 -12.79 9.31 8.12
C TRP A 85 -11.89 8.82 6.98
N HIS A 86 -11.41 9.72 6.12
CA HIS A 86 -10.53 9.34 5.03
C HIS A 86 -9.15 8.86 5.47
N THR A 87 -8.64 9.38 6.59
CA THR A 87 -7.38 8.86 7.17
C THR A 87 -7.58 7.43 7.66
N SER A 88 -8.74 7.13 8.28
CA SER A 88 -9.09 5.77 8.75
C SER A 88 -9.23 4.79 7.59
N GLU A 89 -9.84 5.19 6.47
CA GLU A 89 -9.90 4.34 5.26
C GLU A 89 -8.52 3.99 4.70
N ALA A 90 -7.52 4.86 4.87
CA ALA A 90 -6.15 4.58 4.45
C ALA A 90 -5.43 3.59 5.38
N LEU A 91 -5.90 3.42 6.61
CA LEU A 91 -5.33 2.52 7.61
C LEU A 91 -5.90 1.10 7.55
N THR A 92 -7.07 0.88 6.91
CA THR A 92 -7.64 -0.45 6.77
C THR A 92 -6.79 -1.31 5.83
N PRO A 93 -6.10 -2.36 6.33
CA PRO A 93 -5.17 -3.13 5.53
C PRO A 93 -5.94 -3.92 4.47
N ARG A 94 -5.74 -3.57 3.20
CA ARG A 94 -6.24 -4.36 2.08
C ARG A 94 -5.32 -5.56 1.90
N LEU A 95 -5.91 -6.75 1.90
CA LEU A 95 -5.19 -7.99 1.61
C LEU A 95 -4.72 -7.96 0.15
N THR A 96 -3.43 -7.67 -0.07
CA THR A 96 -2.81 -7.70 -1.40
C THR A 96 -2.57 -9.16 -1.79
N THR A 97 -3.26 -9.64 -2.81
CA THR A 97 -3.05 -10.98 -3.39
C THR A 97 -2.64 -10.84 -4.85
N LEU A 98 -2.03 -11.87 -5.44
CA LEU A 98 -1.67 -11.87 -6.87
C LEU A 98 -2.89 -11.64 -7.78
N ARG A 99 -4.10 -11.92 -7.28
CA ARG A 99 -5.36 -11.65 -7.99
C ARG A 99 -5.54 -10.17 -8.32
N VAL A 100 -5.00 -9.26 -7.50
CA VAL A 100 -5.04 -7.81 -7.75
C VAL A 100 -4.28 -7.45 -9.03
N LEU A 101 -3.25 -8.22 -9.41
CA LEU A 101 -2.49 -7.98 -10.64
C LEU A 101 -3.21 -8.54 -11.87
N THR A 102 -4.06 -9.55 -11.70
CA THR A 102 -4.79 -10.20 -12.79
C THR A 102 -6.13 -9.52 -13.07
N ASP A 103 -6.92 -9.25 -12.03
CA ASP A 103 -8.23 -8.59 -12.10
C ASP A 103 -8.30 -7.43 -11.10
N PRO A 104 -7.65 -6.29 -11.40
CA PRO A 104 -7.70 -5.13 -10.55
C PRO A 104 -9.09 -4.49 -10.57
N THR A 105 -9.59 -4.06 -9.41
CA THR A 105 -10.76 -3.16 -9.38
C THR A 105 -10.42 -1.82 -10.07
N PRO A 106 -11.39 -1.03 -10.56
CA PRO A 106 -11.12 0.25 -11.25
C PRO A 106 -10.31 1.27 -10.42
N ARG A 107 -10.33 1.14 -9.09
CA ARG A 107 -9.53 1.95 -8.17
C ARG A 107 -8.09 1.43 -8.02
N GLU A 108 -7.90 0.12 -8.05
CA GLU A 108 -6.60 -0.54 -7.99
C GLU A 108 -5.85 -0.40 -9.32
N ALA A 109 -6.55 -0.57 -10.45
CA ALA A 109 -5.98 -0.37 -11.78
C ALA A 109 -5.35 1.02 -11.94
N ARG A 110 -5.96 2.05 -11.35
CA ARG A 110 -5.39 3.40 -11.33
C ARG A 110 -4.16 3.54 -10.43
N ALA A 111 -4.14 2.86 -9.27
CA ALA A 111 -3.01 2.92 -8.35
C ALA A 111 -1.83 2.08 -8.84
N LEU A 112 -2.09 1.00 -9.58
CA LEU A 112 -1.08 0.10 -10.15
C LEU A 112 -0.75 0.42 -11.61
N LYS A 113 -1.29 1.47 -12.21
CA LYS A 113 -1.13 1.75 -13.65
C LYS A 113 0.35 1.76 -14.07
N ASP A 114 1.17 2.48 -13.31
CA ASP A 114 2.60 2.62 -13.60
C ASP A 114 3.33 1.28 -13.38
N LEU A 115 3.03 0.58 -12.30
CA LEU A 115 3.55 -0.78 -12.05
C LEU A 115 3.16 -1.75 -13.17
N HIS A 116 1.94 -1.67 -13.68
CA HIS A 116 1.49 -2.53 -14.78
C HIS A 116 2.22 -2.18 -16.08
N ALA A 117 2.50 -0.91 -16.34
CA ALA A 117 3.34 -0.49 -17.46
C ALA A 117 4.77 -1.04 -17.32
N ASP A 118 5.37 -0.98 -16.12
CA ASP A 118 6.70 -1.53 -15.88
C ASP A 118 6.74 -3.07 -16.02
N LEU A 119 5.72 -3.76 -15.50
CA LEU A 119 5.57 -5.22 -15.60
C LEU A 119 5.40 -5.69 -17.04
N THR A 120 4.66 -4.92 -17.86
CA THR A 120 4.46 -5.23 -19.28
C THR A 120 5.68 -4.87 -20.12
N ALA A 121 6.45 -3.85 -19.74
CA ALA A 121 7.70 -3.48 -20.40
C ALA A 121 8.83 -4.48 -20.16
N ALA A 122 8.95 -5.02 -18.94
CA ALA A 122 10.06 -5.90 -18.56
C ALA A 122 9.62 -7.15 -17.78
N PRO A 123 8.73 -8.01 -18.33
CA PRO A 123 8.12 -9.10 -17.57
C PRO A 123 9.16 -10.08 -17.00
N ARG A 124 10.21 -10.41 -17.75
CA ARG A 124 11.26 -11.34 -17.29
C ARG A 124 12.09 -10.81 -16.12
N ALA A 125 12.23 -9.49 -15.97
CA ALA A 125 12.92 -8.92 -14.82
C ALA A 125 12.17 -9.27 -13.52
N PHE A 126 10.85 -9.17 -13.55
CA PHE A 126 9.99 -9.41 -12.39
C PHE A 126 9.66 -10.89 -12.17
N TYR A 127 9.16 -11.60 -13.19
CA TYR A 127 8.71 -12.99 -13.07
C TYR A 127 9.85 -14.02 -13.19
N GLY A 128 10.99 -13.63 -13.78
CA GLY A 128 12.15 -14.51 -13.94
C GLY A 128 11.89 -15.65 -14.94
N PRO A 129 12.41 -16.86 -14.70
CA PRO A 129 12.22 -18.00 -15.60
C PRO A 129 10.80 -18.61 -15.51
N PHE A 130 9.96 -18.14 -14.59
CA PHE A 130 8.66 -18.73 -14.28
C PHE A 130 7.50 -18.17 -15.12
N GLY A 131 7.81 -17.43 -16.19
CA GLY A 131 6.84 -16.92 -17.13
C GLY A 131 6.92 -15.40 -17.35
N THR A 132 5.84 -14.87 -17.91
CA THR A 132 5.67 -13.44 -18.22
C THR A 132 4.42 -12.83 -17.58
N THR A 133 3.60 -13.65 -16.91
CA THR A 133 2.35 -13.22 -16.30
C THR A 133 2.28 -13.61 -14.81
N PRO A 134 1.48 -12.88 -13.98
CA PRO A 134 1.23 -13.28 -12.59
C PRO A 134 0.64 -14.68 -12.47
N GLY A 135 -0.22 -15.07 -13.42
CA GLY A 135 -0.86 -16.38 -13.46
C GLY A 135 0.14 -17.52 -13.71
N GLU A 136 1.11 -17.31 -14.59
CA GLU A 136 2.19 -18.28 -14.85
C GLU A 136 3.09 -18.46 -13.62
N LEU A 137 3.45 -17.38 -12.92
CA LEU A 137 4.24 -17.47 -11.69
C LEU A 137 3.48 -18.25 -10.58
N ASP A 138 2.17 -18.00 -10.44
CA ASP A 138 1.33 -18.72 -9.49
C ASP A 138 1.17 -20.20 -9.86
N ALA A 139 1.03 -20.50 -11.16
CA ALA A 139 1.03 -21.86 -11.68
C ALA A 139 2.38 -22.58 -11.44
N ALA A 140 3.51 -21.90 -11.65
CA ALA A 140 4.84 -22.44 -11.37
C ALA A 140 5.04 -22.74 -9.89
N CYS A 141 4.57 -21.86 -8.99
CA CYS A 141 4.59 -22.10 -7.55
C CYS A 141 3.83 -23.38 -7.18
N ARG A 142 2.60 -23.55 -7.70
CA ARG A 142 1.80 -24.76 -7.48
C ARG A 142 2.49 -26.00 -8.04
N LEU A 143 3.00 -25.91 -9.28
CA LEU A 143 3.65 -27.03 -9.96
C LEU A 143 4.85 -27.54 -9.16
N HIS A 144 5.77 -26.66 -8.76
CA HIS A 144 6.98 -27.08 -8.04
C HIS A 144 6.65 -27.63 -6.64
N ALA A 145 5.65 -27.07 -5.95
CA ALA A 145 5.16 -27.62 -4.69
C ALA A 145 4.56 -29.03 -4.86
N THR A 146 3.75 -29.25 -5.91
CA THR A 146 3.18 -30.57 -6.21
C THR A 146 4.25 -31.58 -6.59
N VAL A 147 5.25 -31.18 -7.39
CA VAL A 147 6.37 -32.06 -7.77
C VAL A 147 7.19 -32.46 -6.55
N ALA A 148 7.50 -31.52 -5.66
CA ALA A 148 8.21 -31.83 -4.42
C ALA A 148 7.43 -32.81 -3.54
N ALA A 149 6.12 -32.59 -3.34
CA ALA A 149 5.28 -33.50 -2.57
C ALA A 149 5.21 -34.91 -3.17
N ARG A 150 5.08 -35.02 -4.50
CA ARG A 150 5.08 -36.33 -5.19
C ARG A 150 6.43 -37.05 -5.08
N LEU A 151 7.54 -36.32 -5.14
CA LEU A 151 8.88 -36.89 -4.99
C LEU A 151 9.13 -37.37 -3.55
N GLU A 152 8.62 -36.64 -2.55
CA GLU A 152 8.66 -37.07 -1.15
C GLU A 152 7.87 -38.36 -0.94
N GLU A 153 6.66 -38.46 -1.51
CA GLU A 153 5.86 -39.68 -1.47
C GLU A 153 6.57 -40.87 -2.15
N LEU A 154 7.19 -40.66 -3.31
CA LEU A 154 7.97 -41.70 -3.99
C LEU A 154 9.16 -42.17 -3.15
N LEU A 155 9.86 -41.26 -2.46
CA LEU A 155 11.02 -41.61 -1.62
C LEU A 155 10.67 -42.49 -0.40
N VAL A 156 9.42 -42.41 0.08
CA VAL A 156 8.93 -43.26 1.18
C VAL A 156 8.81 -44.72 0.74
N HIS A 157 8.43 -44.96 -0.53
CA HIS A 157 8.17 -46.30 -1.05
C HIS A 157 9.33 -46.90 -1.86
N GLU A 158 10.33 -46.10 -2.23
CA GLU A 158 11.47 -46.55 -3.02
C GLU A 158 12.47 -47.34 -2.15
N THR A 159 12.86 -48.52 -2.62
CA THR A 159 13.81 -49.41 -1.91
C THR A 159 15.16 -49.49 -2.61
N ASP A 160 15.22 -49.14 -3.91
CA ASP A 160 16.44 -49.12 -4.69
C ASP A 160 17.28 -47.87 -4.37
N ASP A 161 18.52 -48.07 -3.88
CA ASP A 161 19.44 -47.01 -3.49
C ASP A 161 19.80 -46.06 -4.64
N THR A 162 19.89 -46.57 -5.87
CA THR A 162 20.25 -45.75 -7.04
C THR A 162 19.09 -44.81 -7.38
N ARG A 163 17.87 -45.34 -7.40
CA ARG A 163 16.65 -44.54 -7.63
C ARG A 163 16.38 -43.57 -6.50
N ARG A 164 16.63 -43.97 -5.26
CA ARG A 164 16.53 -43.10 -4.08
C ARG A 164 17.52 -41.93 -4.17
N ALA A 165 18.77 -42.18 -4.58
CA ALA A 165 19.75 -41.11 -4.77
C ALA A 165 19.31 -40.11 -5.85
N GLU A 166 18.83 -40.61 -7.01
CA GLU A 166 18.34 -39.75 -8.09
C GLU A 166 17.08 -38.96 -7.68
N ALA A 167 16.10 -39.60 -7.05
CA ALA A 167 14.89 -38.95 -6.56
C ALA A 167 15.20 -37.89 -5.50
N THR A 168 16.16 -38.14 -4.62
CA THR A 168 16.64 -37.17 -3.62
C THR A 168 17.28 -35.95 -4.28
N HIS A 169 18.11 -36.17 -5.30
CA HIS A 169 18.71 -35.08 -6.07
C HIS A 169 17.63 -34.22 -6.77
N ARG A 170 16.67 -34.87 -7.44
CA ARG A 170 15.54 -34.19 -8.10
C ARG A 170 14.66 -33.44 -7.11
N LEU A 171 14.43 -33.98 -5.92
CA LEU A 171 13.70 -33.30 -4.85
C LEU A 171 14.41 -32.04 -4.38
N GLY A 172 15.74 -32.09 -4.23
CA GLY A 172 16.56 -30.91 -3.92
C GLY A 172 16.38 -29.79 -4.96
N LEU A 173 16.43 -30.13 -6.25
CA LEU A 173 16.19 -29.17 -7.33
C LEU A 173 14.75 -28.62 -7.32
N ALA A 174 13.76 -29.48 -7.11
CA ALA A 174 12.35 -29.07 -7.05
C ALA A 174 12.10 -28.10 -5.88
N ARG A 175 12.68 -28.36 -4.70
CA ARG A 175 12.59 -27.48 -3.52
C ARG A 175 13.28 -26.14 -3.77
N ALA A 176 14.49 -26.14 -4.33
CA ALA A 176 15.21 -24.90 -4.66
C ALA A 176 14.41 -24.01 -5.63
N ASN A 177 13.81 -24.62 -6.67
CA ASN A 177 12.94 -23.91 -7.62
C ASN A 177 11.66 -23.37 -6.96
N ALA A 178 11.02 -24.16 -6.08
CA ALA A 178 9.84 -23.73 -5.34
C ALA A 178 10.15 -22.52 -4.44
N GLU A 179 11.26 -22.56 -3.71
CA GLU A 179 11.71 -21.44 -2.87
C GLU A 179 12.03 -20.19 -3.69
N GLN A 180 12.65 -20.35 -4.86
CA GLN A 180 12.92 -19.23 -5.77
C GLN A 180 11.63 -18.60 -6.29
N ALA A 181 10.66 -19.41 -6.74
CA ALA A 181 9.36 -18.93 -7.19
C ALA A 181 8.58 -18.21 -6.06
N LEU A 182 8.60 -18.76 -4.85
CA LEU A 182 7.96 -18.15 -3.67
C LEU A 182 8.62 -16.82 -3.28
N ARG A 183 9.95 -16.71 -3.33
CA ARG A 183 10.66 -15.45 -3.07
C ARG A 183 10.25 -14.37 -4.07
N ARG A 184 10.18 -14.71 -5.36
CA ARG A 184 9.71 -13.80 -6.42
C ARG A 184 8.27 -13.35 -6.20
N ARG A 185 7.38 -14.28 -5.84
CA ARG A 185 5.99 -13.97 -5.50
C ARG A 185 5.89 -12.99 -4.34
N ARG A 186 6.65 -13.18 -3.25
CA ARG A 186 6.65 -12.27 -2.10
C ARG A 186 7.16 -10.88 -2.49
N ALA A 187 8.28 -10.80 -3.21
CA ALA A 187 8.82 -9.53 -3.68
C ALA A 187 7.81 -8.76 -4.57
N LEU A 188 7.09 -9.46 -5.45
CA LEU A 188 6.02 -8.87 -6.27
C LEU A 188 4.84 -8.37 -5.43
N LEU A 189 4.43 -9.12 -4.41
CA LEU A 189 3.36 -8.70 -3.50
C LEU A 189 3.78 -7.48 -2.67
N GLU A 190 5.02 -7.43 -2.21
CA GLU A 190 5.58 -6.28 -1.49
C GLU A 190 5.65 -5.04 -2.39
N LEU A 191 6.10 -5.21 -3.64
CA LEU A 191 6.11 -4.13 -4.63
C LEU A 191 4.69 -3.63 -4.94
N ALA A 192 3.75 -4.55 -5.19
CA ALA A 192 2.35 -4.20 -5.41
C ALA A 192 1.76 -3.46 -4.21
N HIS A 193 2.08 -3.90 -2.99
CA HIS A 193 1.67 -3.24 -1.77
C HIS A 193 2.25 -1.82 -1.67
N ALA A 194 3.54 -1.64 -1.96
CA ALA A 194 4.19 -0.33 -1.96
C ALA A 194 3.51 0.66 -2.93
N TRP A 195 3.17 0.22 -4.14
CA TRP A 195 2.47 1.04 -5.12
C TRP A 195 1.02 1.36 -4.70
N GLN A 196 0.31 0.40 -4.11
CA GLN A 196 -1.02 0.65 -3.52
C GLN A 196 -0.96 1.71 -2.43
N VAL A 197 0.03 1.62 -1.54
CA VAL A 197 0.29 2.57 -0.47
C VAL A 197 0.60 3.96 -1.03
N ARG A 198 1.44 4.06 -2.07
CA ARG A 198 1.75 5.33 -2.75
C ARG A 198 0.52 5.97 -3.39
N GLY A 199 -0.35 5.16 -4.00
CA GLY A 199 -1.63 5.62 -4.55
C GLY A 199 -2.62 6.09 -3.47
N ALA A 200 -2.67 5.39 -2.33
CA ALA A 200 -3.46 5.81 -1.17
C ALA A 200 -2.96 7.15 -0.59
N LEU A 201 -1.64 7.31 -0.45
CA LEU A 201 -0.97 8.53 0.00
C LEU A 201 -1.34 9.76 -0.82
N ARG A 202 -1.29 9.64 -2.16
CA ARG A 202 -1.63 10.76 -3.05
C ARG A 202 -3.06 11.25 -2.82
N ARG A 203 -3.98 10.33 -2.56
CA ARG A 203 -5.38 10.64 -2.22
C ARG A 203 -5.53 11.21 -0.82
N ALA A 204 -4.87 10.62 0.17
CA ALA A 204 -4.88 11.14 1.55
C ALA A 204 -4.34 12.57 1.62
N ARG A 205 -3.31 12.91 0.83
CA ARG A 205 -2.80 14.29 0.70
C ARG A 205 -3.85 15.25 0.15
N LEU A 206 -4.61 14.84 -0.87
CA LEU A 206 -5.71 15.68 -1.41
C LEU A 206 -6.80 15.92 -0.36
N HIS A 207 -7.19 14.88 0.37
CA HIS A 207 -8.24 15.00 1.40
C HIS A 207 -7.78 15.81 2.62
N THR A 208 -6.51 15.70 3.03
CA THR A 208 -5.96 16.52 4.12
C THR A 208 -5.86 17.99 3.73
N VAL A 209 -5.45 18.30 2.50
CA VAL A 209 -5.47 19.69 1.97
C VAL A 209 -6.90 20.23 1.91
N ALA A 210 -7.86 19.44 1.41
CA ALA A 210 -9.25 19.84 1.35
C ALA A 210 -9.85 20.07 2.76
N GLY A 211 -9.54 19.18 3.71
CA GLY A 211 -9.95 19.32 5.11
C GLY A 211 -9.35 20.57 5.77
N ALA A 212 -8.06 20.84 5.56
CA ALA A 212 -7.41 22.05 6.06
C ALA A 212 -8.05 23.32 5.47
N PHE A 213 -8.36 23.32 4.18
CA PHE A 213 -9.04 24.43 3.52
C PHE A 213 -10.43 24.66 4.11
N ALA A 214 -11.21 23.59 4.35
CA ALA A 214 -12.53 23.69 4.99
C ALA A 214 -12.46 24.25 6.41
N VAL A 215 -11.46 23.85 7.21
CA VAL A 215 -11.24 24.38 8.57
C VAL A 215 -10.90 25.86 8.53
N VAL A 216 -9.97 26.28 7.66
CA VAL A 216 -9.60 27.71 7.51
C VAL A 216 -10.81 28.54 7.07
N ALA A 217 -11.56 28.06 6.07
CA ALA A 217 -12.77 28.75 5.60
C ALA A 217 -13.82 28.87 6.71
N GLY A 218 -14.10 27.80 7.46
CA GLY A 218 -15.04 27.81 8.57
C GLY A 218 -14.62 28.75 9.71
N ALA A 219 -13.32 28.77 10.05
CA ALA A 219 -12.79 29.69 11.06
C ALA A 219 -12.90 31.16 10.64
N VAL A 220 -12.62 31.46 9.36
CA VAL A 220 -12.77 32.82 8.81
C VAL A 220 -14.24 33.27 8.88
N VAL A 221 -15.17 32.41 8.49
CA VAL A 221 -16.62 32.71 8.56
C VAL A 221 -17.06 32.95 10.01
N PHE A 222 -16.62 32.12 10.95
CA PHE A 222 -16.91 32.29 12.37
C PHE A 222 -16.39 33.62 12.90
N LEU A 223 -15.13 33.95 12.61
CA LEU A 223 -14.52 35.20 13.06
C LEU A 223 -15.26 36.42 12.51
N LEU A 224 -15.56 36.42 11.20
CA LEU A 224 -16.32 37.51 10.56
C LEU A 224 -17.67 37.75 11.25
N ALA A 225 -18.42 36.67 11.54
CA ALA A 225 -19.72 36.74 12.21
C ALA A 225 -19.63 37.20 13.69
N THR A 226 -18.50 36.99 14.35
CA THR A 226 -18.29 37.46 15.73
C THR A 226 -17.74 38.88 15.83
N THR A 227 -17.21 39.44 14.73
CA THR A 227 -16.66 40.80 14.69
C THR A 227 -17.63 41.85 14.15
N SER A 228 -18.70 41.43 13.49
CA SER A 228 -19.84 42.27 13.08
C SER A 228 -20.81 42.49 14.23
#